data_AF-A0A7C3C0N6-F1
#
_entry.id   AF-A0A7C3C0N6-F1
#
_cell.length_a   1.000
_cell.length_b   1.000
_cell.length_c   1.000
_cell.angle_alpha   90.00
_cell.angle_beta   90.00
_cell.angle_gamma   90.00
#
_symmetry.space_group_name_H-M   'P 1'
#
loop_
_entity.id
_entity.type
_entity.pdbx_description
1 polymer ?
#
loop_
_entity_poly.entity_id
_entity_poly.type
_entity_poly.pdbx_seq_one_letter_code
_entity_poly.pdbx_strand_id
1 'polypeptide(L)' 'MDFRIRDRVIYEDEEGRIKGEIVDIWKNNSDVITCYLVALDSGIYVQFTPKNLKWSKAQEPVLIA' A
#
# COMPACT_ATOMS: atom_id res chain seq x y z
N MET A 1 -9.98 -5.01 -0.04
CA MET A 1 -9.72 -3.68 0.53
C MET A 1 -9.13 -2.86 -0.60
N ASP A 2 -9.71 -1.71 -0.93
CA ASP A 2 -9.23 -0.89 -2.05
C ASP A 2 -8.34 0.23 -1.55
N PHE A 3 -7.12 0.30 -2.09
CA PHE A 3 -6.16 1.36 -1.82
C PHE A 3 -6.31 2.48 -2.86
N ARG A 4 -5.94 3.70 -2.47
CA ARG A 4 -5.93 4.89 -3.31
C ARG A 4 -4.52 5.47 -3.37
N ILE A 5 -4.22 6.20 -4.44
CA ILE A 5 -3.02 7.02 -4.53
C ILE A 5 -2.96 7.93 -3.28
N ARG A 6 -1.78 8.07 -2.69
CA ARG A 6 -1.49 8.75 -1.40
C ARG A 6 -1.96 8.03 -0.13
N ASP A 7 -2.62 6.87 -0.23
CA ASP A 7 -2.87 6.08 0.96
C ASP A 7 -1.54 5.67 1.58
N ARG A 8 -1.38 5.92 2.88
CA ARG A 8 -0.29 5.37 3.66
C ARG A 8 -0.57 3.90 3.91
N VAL A 9 0.41 3.05 3.65
CA VAL A 9 0.29 1.60 3.75
C VAL A 9 1.41 1.01 4.59
N ILE A 10 1.10 -0.13 5.19
CA ILE A 10 2.01 -0.93 5.99
C ILE A 10 1.98 -2.35 5.47
N TYR A 11 3.17 -2.94 5.38
CA TYR A 11 3.36 -4.37 5.30
C TYR A 11 3.95 -4.87 6.61
N GLU A 12 3.41 -5.97 7.10
CA GLU A 12 3.83 -6.61 8.34
C GLU A 12 3.97 -8.12 8.12
N ASP A 13 5.11 -8.65 8.51
CA ASP A 13 5.36 -10.09 8.61
C ASP A 13 6.18 -10.42 9.87
N GLU A 14 6.61 -11.67 10.00
CA GLU A 14 7.37 -12.15 11.16
C GLU A 14 8.75 -11.47 11.29
N GLU A 15 9.28 -10.89 10.21
CA GLU A 15 10.62 -10.29 10.15
C GLU A 15 10.57 -8.77 10.43
N GLY A 16 9.41 -8.13 10.23
CA GLY A 16 9.22 -6.75 10.65
C GLY A 16 8.09 -6.01 9.95
N ARG A 17 8.16 -4.68 10.07
CA ARG A 17 7.13 -3.75 9.57
C ARG A 17 7.76 -2.69 8.68
N ILE A 18 7.29 -2.60 7.44
CA ILE A 18 7.69 -1.55 6.49
C ILE A 18 6.49 -0.65 6.18
N LYS A 19 6.77 0.63 5.91
CA LYS A 19 5.76 1.65 5.62
C LYS A 19 6.07 2.36 4.32
N GLY A 20 5.03 2.85 3.68
CA GLY A 20 5.15 3.64 2.46
C GLY A 20 3.84 4.28 2.05
N GLU A 21 3.84 4.82 0.84
CA GLU A 21 2.70 5.49 0.22
C GLU A 21 2.40 4.87 -1.15
N ILE A 22 1.12 4.67 -1.47
CA ILE A 22 0.71 4.28 -2.81
C ILE A 22 0.95 5.43 -3.79
N VAL A 23 1.80 5.22 -4.78
CA VAL A 23 2.17 6.23 -5.79
C VAL A 23 1.61 5.93 -7.17
N ASP A 24 1.23 4.68 -7.46
CA ASP A 24 0.59 4.30 -8.71
C ASP A 24 -0.35 3.08 -8.52
N ILE A 25 -1.36 2.97 -9.38
CA ILE A 25 -2.33 1.86 -9.41
C ILE A 25 -2.49 1.41 -10.85
N TRP A 26 -2.09 0.17 -11.13
CA TRP A 26 -2.20 -0.40 -12.46
C TRP A 26 -3.48 -1.20 -12.60
N LYS A 27 -4.13 -1.03 -13.76
CA LYS A 27 -5.37 -1.71 -14.12
C LYS A 27 -5.24 -2.38 -15.48
N ASN A 28 -5.99 -3.45 -15.69
CA ASN A 28 -6.13 -4.05 -17.02
C ASN A 28 -7.21 -3.34 -17.85
N ASN A 29 -7.43 -3.80 -19.09
CA ASN A 29 -8.41 -3.23 -20.03
C ASN A 29 -9.88 -3.36 -19.56
N SER A 30 -10.16 -4.15 -18.53
CA SER A 30 -11.46 -4.28 -17.89
C SER A 30 -11.59 -3.40 -16.63
N ASP A 31 -10.67 -2.45 -16.43
CA ASP A 31 -10.57 -1.57 -15.25
C ASP A 31 -10.36 -2.30 -13.92
N VAL A 32 -9.91 -3.56 -13.96
CA VAL A 32 -9.59 -4.35 -12.76
C VAL A 32 -8.18 -4.02 -12.31
N ILE A 33 -8.01 -3.66 -11.02
CA ILE A 33 -6.70 -3.41 -10.43
C ILE A 33 -5.87 -4.70 -10.45
N THR A 34 -4.66 -4.62 -11.00
CA THR A 34 -3.71 -5.72 -11.09
C THR A 34 -2.50 -5.53 -10.18
N CYS A 35 -2.14 -4.27 -9.89
CA CYS A 35 -0.95 -3.94 -9.12
C CYS A 35 -1.08 -2.59 -8.41
N TYR A 36 -0.47 -2.49 -7.24
CA TYR A 36 -0.20 -1.25 -6.51
C TYR A 36 1.31 -1.03 -6.47
N LEU A 37 1.75 0.20 -6.78
CA LEU A 37 3.13 0.63 -6.59
C LEU A 37 3.24 1.47 -5.32
N VAL A 38 4.19 1.13 -4.47
CA VAL A 38 4.44 1.79 -3.18
C VAL A 38 5.82 2.41 -3.19
N ALA A 39 5.91 3.69 -2.84
CA ALA A 39 7.16 4.30 -2.43
C ALA A 39 7.34 4.06 -0.92
N LEU A 40 8.32 3.25 -0.54
CA LEU A 40 8.66 3.01 0.86
C LEU A 40 9.35 4.23 1.47
N ASP A 41 9.22 4.40 2.78
CA ASP A 41 9.91 5.47 3.52
C ASP A 41 11.44 5.33 3.45
N SER A 42 11.94 4.13 3.12
CA SER A 42 13.36 3.88 2.85
C SER A 42 13.85 4.43 1.49
N GLY A 43 12.95 4.95 0.64
CA GLY A 43 13.24 5.41 -0.72
C GLY A 43 13.20 4.32 -1.80
N ILE A 44 12.89 3.08 -1.43
CA ILE A 44 12.74 1.95 -2.36
C ILE A 44 11.30 1.87 -2.87
N TYR A 45 11.13 1.44 -4.12
CA TYR A 45 9.81 1.17 -4.69
C TYR A 45 9.51 -0.33 -4.66
N VAL A 46 8.30 -0.69 -4.24
CA VAL A 46 7.82 -2.08 -4.23
C VAL A 46 6.44 -2.18 -4.85
N GLN A 47 6.14 -3.35 -5.40
CA GLN A 47 4.86 -3.64 -6.03
C GLN A 47 4.13 -4.77 -5.31
N PHE A 48 2.81 -4.68 -5.21
CA PHE A 48 2.01 -5.77 -4.67
C PHE A 48 0.66 -5.91 -5.39
N THR A 49 0.15 -7.14 -5.45
CA THR A 49 -1.15 -7.43 -6.07
C THR A 49 -2.28 -7.26 -5.05
N PRO A 50 -3.52 -6.96 -5.48
CA PRO A 50 -4.66 -6.81 -4.56
C PRO A 50 -4.99 -8.04 -3.71
N LYS A 51 -4.47 -9.22 -4.07
CA LYS A 51 -4.64 -10.47 -3.31
C LYS A 51 -3.64 -10.62 -2.16
N ASN A 52 -2.65 -9.74 -2.06
CA ASN A 52 -1.66 -9.80 -0.99
C ASN A 52 -2.23 -9.22 0.31
N LEU A 53 -2.72 -10.09 1.19
CA LEU A 53 -3.36 -9.73 2.46
C LEU A 53 -2.39 -9.19 3.53
N LYS A 54 -1.08 -9.17 3.27
CA LYS A 54 -0.09 -8.63 4.20
C LYS A 54 0.01 -7.10 4.18
N TRP A 55 -0.55 -6.47 3.15
CA TRP A 55 -0.62 -5.01 3.05
C TRP A 55 -1.93 -4.49 3.64
N SER A 56 -1.85 -3.46 4.48
CA SER A 56 -2.99 -2.79 5.07
C SER A 56 -2.81 -1.28 5.03
N LYS A 57 -3.91 -0.52 5.11
CA LYS A 57 -3.83 0.93 5.27
C LYS A 57 -3.25 1.23 6.65
N ALA A 58 -2.27 2.12 6.69
CA ALA A 58 -1.85 2.73 7.93
C ALA A 58 -3.00 3.59 8.44
N GLN A 59 -3.70 3.15 9.49
CA GLN A 59 -4.58 4.04 10.22
C GLN A 59 -3.71 5.17 10.77
N GLU A 60 -3.98 6.41 10.35
CA GLU A 60 -3.45 7.56 11.06
C GLU A 60 -3.96 7.49 12.50
N PRO A 61 -3.13 7.76 13.52
CA PRO A 61 -3.65 7.97 14.85
C PRO A 61 -4.66 9.12 14.75
N VAL A 62 -5.92 8.84 15.11
CA VAL A 62 -6.91 9.89 15.32
C VAL A 62 -6.34 10.73 16.47
N LEU A 63 -5.71 11.85 16.13
CA LEU A 63 -5.39 12.89 17.09
C LEU A 63 -6.74 13.47 17.53
N ILE A 64 -7.25 12.97 18.65
CA ILE A 64 -8.33 13.63 19.37
C ILE A 64 -7.68 14.89 19.94
N ALA A 65 -7.93 16.02 19.27
CA ALA A 65 -7.58 17.35 19.75
C ALA A 65 -8.50 17.77 20.90
#